data_AF-A0A3D0UBF7-F1
#
_entry.id   AF-A0A3D0UBF7-F1
#
_cell.length_a   1.000
_cell.length_b   1.000
_cell.length_c   1.000
_cell.angle_alpha   90.00
_cell.angle_beta   90.00
_cell.angle_gamma   90.00
#
_symmetry.space_group_name_H-M   'P 1'
#
loop_
_entity.id
_entity.type
_entity.pdbx_description
1 polymer ?
#
loop_
_entity_poly.entity_id
_entity_poly.type
_entity_poly.pdbx_seq_one_letter_code
_entity_poly.pdbx_strand_id
1 'polypeptide(L)'
;MDSLLDLQAELIHLRDGAMALERQLEPEIRRCSEQYQSSARNLVHYLSVRQGDIRPLQHRLSRFGLSSLSAMEPYTLAHLNAVINLLQSITGRRCETPQAPVDYLSGPQLLRQQRRRLLGELPPSVKVGAEAGAAAGTEASVMVTMPSQAAAEPQLVADLLASGMNVMRINCAHDDASAWRAMARHLRSAVENGASPARIQVDLAGPKLRTGPMQSSGRLLKLKPRRDLYGLVLEPCRVWLHAEADARLPAG
;
A
#
# COMPACT_ATOMS: atom_id res chain seq x y z
N MET A 1 37.03 7.22 -2.00
CA MET A 1 36.91 7.20 -0.53
C MET A 1 35.87 8.21 -0.08
N ASP A 2 35.96 9.47 -0.54
CA ASP A 2 35.06 10.58 -0.15
C ASP A 2 33.57 10.26 -0.32
N SER A 3 33.16 9.73 -1.47
CA SER A 3 31.75 9.35 -1.68
C SER A 3 31.21 8.32 -0.68
N LEU A 4 32.04 7.45 -0.09
CA LEU A 4 31.61 6.49 0.92
C LEU A 4 31.51 7.13 2.31
N LEU A 5 32.40 8.09 2.59
CA LEU A 5 32.33 8.91 3.81
C LEU A 5 31.09 9.81 3.82
N ASP A 6 30.73 10.37 2.68
CA ASP A 6 29.49 11.15 2.51
C ASP A 6 28.25 10.29 2.74
N LEU A 7 28.20 9.09 2.15
CA LEU A 7 27.13 8.12 2.37
C LEU A 7 26.98 7.75 3.85
N GLN A 8 28.12 7.52 4.52
CA GLN A 8 28.13 7.22 5.94
C GLN A 8 27.58 8.39 6.76
N ALA A 9 27.96 9.63 6.45
CA ALA A 9 27.48 10.82 7.14
C ALA A 9 25.96 11.02 6.95
N GLU A 10 25.44 10.83 5.74
CA GLU A 10 24.00 10.92 5.45
C GLU A 10 23.19 9.84 6.19
N LEU A 11 23.70 8.61 6.27
CA LEU A 11 23.06 7.54 7.04
C LEU A 11 23.07 7.82 8.54
N ILE A 12 24.18 8.33 9.07
CA ILE A 12 24.26 8.74 10.48
C ILE A 12 23.26 9.87 10.75
N HIS A 13 23.14 10.84 9.85
CA HIS A 13 22.15 11.91 9.97
C HIS A 13 20.70 11.37 10.03
N LEU A 14 20.34 10.42 9.15
CA LEU A 14 19.02 9.77 9.20
C LEU A 14 18.79 9.02 10.52
N ARG A 15 19.79 8.27 10.98
CA ARG A 15 19.72 7.52 12.24
C ARG A 15 19.56 8.45 13.44
N ASP A 16 20.33 9.52 13.49
CA ASP A 16 20.29 10.47 14.60
C ASP A 16 18.97 11.27 14.59
N GLY A 17 18.43 11.57 13.40
CA GLY A 17 17.08 12.11 13.23
C GLY A 17 15.98 11.16 13.73
N ALA A 18 16.13 9.85 13.51
CA ALA A 18 15.22 8.85 14.05
C ALA A 18 15.25 8.81 15.59
N MET A 19 16.45 8.81 16.19
CA MET A 19 16.60 8.86 17.66
C MET A 19 16.10 10.17 18.26
N ALA A 20 16.30 11.30 17.57
CA ALA A 20 15.80 12.59 18.02
C ALA A 20 14.27 12.61 18.06
N LEU A 21 13.61 12.09 17.02
CA LEU A 21 12.15 12.01 16.97
C LEU A 21 11.59 11.04 18.03
N GLU A 22 12.28 9.93 18.31
CA GLU A 22 11.92 9.03 19.42
C GLU A 22 11.96 9.77 20.76
N ARG A 23 13.05 10.49 21.07
CA ARG A 23 13.15 11.26 22.32
C ARG A 23 12.06 12.33 22.43
N GLN A 24 11.71 12.97 21.33
CA GLN A 24 10.64 13.96 21.28
C GLN A 24 9.26 13.34 21.58
N LEU A 25 9.01 12.13 21.07
CA LEU A 25 7.72 11.42 21.20
C LEU A 25 7.71 10.38 22.33
N GLU A 26 8.70 10.38 23.21
CA GLU A 26 8.79 9.44 24.34
C GLU A 26 7.53 9.47 25.24
N PRO A 27 6.90 10.63 25.53
CA PRO A 27 5.64 10.65 26.29
C PRO A 27 4.52 9.87 25.60
N GLU A 28 4.35 10.02 24.28
CA GLU A 28 3.35 9.33 23.48
C GLU A 28 3.65 7.83 23.38
N ILE A 29 4.92 7.47 23.19
CA ILE A 29 5.37 6.06 23.17
C ILE A 29 5.05 5.38 24.51
N ARG A 30 5.27 6.06 25.64
CA ARG A 30 4.96 5.52 26.98
C ARG A 30 3.46 5.37 27.24
N ARG A 31 2.59 6.08 26.52
CA ARG A 31 1.13 5.91 26.61
C ARG A 31 0.66 4.62 25.92
N CYS A 32 1.45 4.06 25.01
CA CYS A 32 1.18 2.74 24.44
C CYS A 32 1.35 1.64 25.50
N SER A 33 0.52 0.59 25.43
CA SER A 33 0.72 -0.61 26.24
C SER A 33 2.14 -1.15 26.05
N GLU A 34 2.73 -1.69 27.11
CA GLU A 34 4.13 -2.15 27.14
C GLU A 34 4.50 -3.06 25.96
N GLN A 35 3.62 -4.01 25.63
CA GLN A 35 3.79 -4.93 24.49
C GLN A 35 3.95 -4.24 23.11
N TYR A 36 3.56 -2.97 22.97
CA TYR A 36 3.62 -2.22 21.73
C TYR A 36 4.73 -1.18 21.68
N GLN A 37 5.43 -0.93 22.79
CA GLN A 37 6.39 0.18 22.85
C GLN A 37 7.57 -0.01 21.89
N SER A 38 8.10 -1.22 21.73
CA SER A 38 9.16 -1.49 20.74
C SER A 38 8.68 -1.27 19.30
N SER A 39 7.44 -1.66 19.00
CA SER A 39 6.83 -1.39 17.68
C SER A 39 6.58 0.10 17.46
N ALA A 40 6.15 0.83 18.50
CA ALA A 40 5.94 2.27 18.45
C ALA A 40 7.25 3.03 18.22
N ARG A 41 8.33 2.67 18.91
CA ARG A 41 9.68 3.22 18.68
C ARG A 41 10.14 2.99 17.24
N ASN A 42 10.04 1.75 16.75
CA ASN A 42 10.39 1.44 15.36
C ASN A 42 9.55 2.22 14.35
N LEU A 43 8.24 2.38 14.60
CA LEU A 43 7.37 3.20 13.75
C LEU A 43 7.83 4.66 13.72
N VAL A 44 8.18 5.23 14.88
CA VAL A 44 8.72 6.60 14.96
C VAL A 44 10.02 6.72 14.17
N HIS A 45 10.93 5.75 14.26
CA HIS A 45 12.15 5.72 13.45
C HIS A 45 11.84 5.70 11.95
N TYR A 46 10.90 4.84 11.53
CA TYR A 46 10.47 4.77 10.13
C TYR A 46 9.84 6.09 9.66
N LEU A 47 8.98 6.70 10.46
CA LEU A 47 8.36 7.99 10.14
C LEU A 47 9.41 9.09 10.00
N SER A 48 10.44 9.11 10.84
CA SER A 48 11.55 10.06 10.73
C SER A 48 12.25 9.95 9.37
N VAL A 49 12.58 8.72 8.94
CA VAL A 49 13.20 8.48 7.62
C VAL A 49 12.27 8.92 6.47
N ARG A 50 10.96 8.72 6.62
CA ARG A 50 9.94 9.06 5.60
C ARG A 50 9.61 10.55 5.50
N GLN A 51 10.10 11.39 6.40
CA GLN A 51 9.94 12.86 6.31
C GLN A 51 10.82 13.48 5.22
N GLY A 52 11.85 12.77 4.74
CA GLY A 52 12.74 13.22 3.67
C GLY A 52 12.64 12.36 2.41
N ASP A 53 13.05 12.94 1.27
CA ASP A 53 13.26 12.16 0.05
C ASP A 53 14.62 11.46 0.10
N ILE A 54 14.60 10.18 0.47
CA ILE A 54 15.82 9.36 0.54
C ILE A 54 16.17 8.68 -0.79
N ARG A 55 15.39 8.83 -1.87
CA ARG A 55 15.64 8.14 -3.15
C ARG A 55 17.06 8.39 -3.71
N PRO A 56 17.62 9.62 -3.64
CA PRO A 56 19.00 9.86 -4.07
C PRO A 56 20.02 9.04 -3.27
N LEU A 57 19.83 8.92 -1.96
CA LEU A 57 20.66 8.09 -1.09
C LEU A 57 20.53 6.61 -1.45
N GLN A 58 19.29 6.12 -1.63
CA GLN A 58 19.03 4.72 -2.01
C GLN A 58 19.75 4.33 -3.31
N HIS A 59 19.66 5.19 -4.34
CA HIS A 59 20.34 4.96 -5.62
C HIS A 59 21.87 4.91 -5.46
N ARG A 60 22.45 5.81 -4.64
CA ARG A 60 23.89 5.80 -4.37
C ARG A 60 24.33 4.57 -3.58
N LEU A 61 23.56 4.12 -2.59
CA LEU A 61 23.84 2.88 -1.86
C LEU A 61 23.87 1.67 -2.80
N SER A 62 22.85 1.54 -3.65
CA SER A 62 22.79 0.44 -4.63
C SER A 62 23.96 0.43 -5.60
N ARG A 63 24.45 1.61 -6.03
CA ARG A 63 25.62 1.72 -6.90
C ARG A 63 26.90 1.12 -6.28
N PHE A 64 26.99 1.10 -4.95
CA PHE A 64 28.09 0.47 -4.21
C PHE A 64 27.79 -0.97 -3.77
N GLY A 65 26.67 -1.56 -4.22
CA GLY A 65 26.24 -2.90 -3.80
C GLY A 65 25.73 -2.98 -2.36
N LEU A 66 25.47 -1.84 -1.72
CA LEU A 66 24.90 -1.77 -0.38
C LEU A 66 23.37 -1.89 -0.44
N SER A 67 22.75 -2.27 0.68
CA SER A 67 21.29 -2.29 0.79
C SER A 67 20.71 -0.91 0.46
N SER A 68 19.73 -0.87 -0.44
CA SER A 68 19.00 0.33 -0.85
C SER A 68 18.04 0.86 0.22
N LEU A 69 17.99 0.26 1.42
CA LEU A 69 17.07 0.63 2.49
C LEU A 69 15.57 0.46 2.13
N SER A 70 15.24 -0.30 1.08
CA SER A 70 13.88 -0.39 0.55
C SER A 70 12.91 -1.29 1.33
N ALA A 71 13.40 -2.07 2.30
CA ALA A 71 12.61 -3.02 3.08
C ALA A 71 12.95 -2.93 4.59
N MET A 72 12.94 -1.71 5.11
CA MET A 72 13.36 -1.40 6.49
C MET A 72 12.21 -1.26 7.48
N GLU A 73 10.97 -1.28 7.01
CA GLU A 73 9.74 -1.10 7.79
C GLU A 73 9.74 -1.93 9.09
N PRO A 74 10.13 -3.22 9.10
CA PRO A 74 10.02 -4.04 10.30
C PRO A 74 11.12 -3.77 11.34
N TYR A 75 12.23 -3.10 10.99
CA TYR A 75 13.43 -2.98 11.82
C TYR A 75 14.32 -1.78 11.45
N THR A 76 13.73 -0.61 11.29
CA THR A 76 14.35 0.56 10.66
C THR A 76 15.70 0.93 11.26
N LEU A 77 15.80 1.08 12.59
CA LEU A 77 17.05 1.47 13.24
C LEU A 77 18.13 0.38 13.14
N ALA A 78 17.74 -0.91 13.24
CA ALA A 78 18.67 -2.01 13.05
C ALA A 78 19.22 -2.06 11.62
N HIS A 79 18.38 -1.76 10.62
CA HIS A 79 18.80 -1.72 9.21
C HIS A 79 19.78 -0.58 8.93
N LEU A 80 19.50 0.63 9.45
CA LEU A 80 20.43 1.76 9.36
C LEU A 80 21.76 1.44 10.02
N ASN A 81 21.73 0.88 11.24
CA ASN A 81 22.93 0.47 11.96
C ASN A 81 23.75 -0.56 11.18
N ALA A 82 23.11 -1.55 10.55
CA ALA A 82 23.80 -2.58 9.77
C ALA A 82 24.55 -1.99 8.57
N VAL A 83 23.92 -1.09 7.81
CA VAL A 83 24.56 -0.43 6.65
C VAL A 83 25.67 0.52 7.10
N ILE A 84 25.45 1.29 8.17
CA ILE A 84 26.50 2.14 8.76
C ILE A 84 27.68 1.26 9.19
N ASN A 85 27.46 0.17 9.92
CA ASN A 85 28.52 -0.75 10.37
C ASN A 85 29.34 -1.31 9.21
N LEU A 86 28.71 -1.65 8.08
CA LEU A 86 29.43 -2.08 6.88
C LEU A 86 30.31 -0.96 6.31
N LEU A 87 29.80 0.27 6.24
CA LEU A 87 30.58 1.43 5.81
C LEU A 87 31.73 1.76 6.78
N GLN A 88 31.55 1.56 8.08
CA GLN A 88 32.63 1.74 9.08
C GLN A 88 33.80 0.80 8.81
N SER A 89 33.51 -0.46 8.44
CA SER A 89 34.54 -1.45 8.09
C SER A 89 35.32 -1.09 6.83
N ILE A 90 34.68 -0.40 5.87
CA ILE A 90 35.31 0.00 4.60
C ILE A 90 36.08 1.32 4.75
N THR A 91 35.51 2.29 5.46
CA THR A 91 36.05 3.66 5.59
C THR A 91 37.01 3.83 6.76
N GLY A 92 36.96 2.94 7.76
CA GLY A 92 37.70 3.06 9.02
C GLY A 92 37.13 4.10 10.00
N ARG A 93 36.14 4.91 9.58
CA ARG A 93 35.52 5.93 10.43
C ARG A 93 34.52 5.27 11.37
N ARG A 94 34.78 5.32 12.67
CA ARG A 94 33.90 4.76 13.71
C ARG A 94 32.90 5.78 14.24
N CYS A 95 31.76 5.29 14.68
CA CYS A 95 30.68 5.98 15.35
C CYS A 95 29.98 5.01 16.32
N GLU A 96 29.27 5.55 17.30
CA GLU A 96 28.48 4.74 18.23
C GLU A 96 27.29 4.09 17.50
N THR A 97 26.94 2.87 17.91
CA THR A 97 25.80 2.13 17.37
C THR A 97 24.70 2.05 18.44
N PRO A 98 23.59 2.81 18.29
CA PRO A 98 22.51 2.80 19.27
C PRO A 98 21.77 1.45 19.26
N GLN A 99 21.19 1.08 20.39
CA GLN A 99 20.38 -0.13 20.51
C GLN A 99 19.06 0.02 19.74
N ALA A 100 18.79 -0.90 18.81
CA ALA A 100 17.53 -0.92 18.10
C ALA A 100 16.41 -1.56 18.96
N PRO A 101 15.16 -1.05 18.90
CA PRO A 101 14.04 -1.59 19.69
C PRO A 101 13.54 -2.95 19.16
N VAL A 102 13.83 -3.25 17.88
CA VAL A 102 13.53 -4.49 17.17
C VAL A 102 14.64 -4.77 16.16
N ASP A 103 14.78 -6.02 15.75
CA ASP A 103 15.81 -6.51 14.83
C ASP A 103 15.20 -7.33 13.67
N TYR A 104 16.06 -7.93 12.84
CA TYR A 104 15.68 -8.75 11.68
C TYR A 104 14.85 -9.99 12.03
N LEU A 105 14.83 -10.43 13.30
CA LEU A 105 14.05 -11.58 13.76
C LEU A 105 12.75 -11.13 14.42
N SER A 106 12.86 -10.28 15.43
CA SER A 106 11.74 -9.77 16.24
C SER A 106 10.80 -8.88 15.44
N GLY A 107 11.29 -8.02 14.56
CA GLY A 107 10.48 -7.11 13.74
C GLY A 107 9.45 -7.85 12.87
N PRO A 108 9.87 -8.78 11.99
CA PRO A 108 8.96 -9.56 11.16
C PRO A 108 8.06 -10.50 11.97
N GLN A 109 8.51 -10.99 13.13
CA GLN A 109 7.66 -11.79 14.03
C GLN A 109 6.53 -10.96 14.64
N LEU A 110 6.84 -9.77 15.16
CA LEU A 110 5.85 -8.84 15.69
C LEU A 110 4.83 -8.44 14.62
N LEU A 111 5.27 -8.10 13.40
CA LEU A 111 4.36 -7.77 12.30
C LEU A 111 3.41 -8.93 11.99
N ARG A 112 3.91 -10.17 11.92
CA ARG A 112 3.06 -11.36 11.69
C ARG A 112 2.07 -11.57 12.82
N GLN A 113 2.50 -11.45 14.07
CA GLN A 113 1.64 -11.60 15.24
C GLN A 113 0.53 -10.54 15.27
N GLN A 114 0.87 -9.27 15.05
CA GLN A 114 -0.11 -8.18 15.06
C GLN A 114 -1.06 -8.27 13.86
N ARG A 115 -0.57 -8.66 12.68
CA ARG A 115 -1.41 -8.95 11.52
C ARG A 115 -2.44 -10.02 11.84
N ARG A 116 -2.02 -11.16 12.41
CA ARG A 116 -2.94 -12.25 12.80
C ARG A 116 -3.95 -11.80 13.84
N ARG A 117 -3.54 -11.03 14.84
CA ARG A 117 -4.44 -10.48 15.86
C ARG A 117 -5.50 -9.55 15.25
N LEU A 118 -5.10 -8.68 14.33
CA LEU A 118 -5.99 -7.69 13.72
C LEU A 118 -6.89 -8.31 12.64
N LEU A 119 -6.30 -9.04 11.70
CA LEU A 119 -6.95 -9.49 10.46
C LEU A 119 -7.39 -10.97 10.51
N GLY A 120 -6.91 -11.74 11.49
CA GLY A 120 -7.13 -13.18 11.57
C GLY A 120 -6.05 -14.00 10.88
N GLU A 121 -6.22 -15.33 10.96
CA GLU A 121 -5.38 -16.27 10.23
C GLU A 121 -5.58 -16.12 8.72
N LEU A 122 -4.50 -16.29 7.95
CA LEU A 122 -4.60 -16.29 6.49
C LEU A 122 -5.19 -17.62 6.03
N PRO A 123 -6.13 -17.62 5.06
CA PRO A 123 -6.54 -18.85 4.42
C PRO A 123 -5.31 -19.53 3.79
N PRO A 124 -5.19 -20.87 3.85
CA PRO A 124 -4.06 -21.61 3.28
C PRO A 124 -3.81 -21.35 1.79
N SER A 125 -4.85 -20.87 1.08
CA SER A 125 -4.91 -20.66 -0.36
C SER A 125 -4.43 -19.30 -0.86
N VAL A 126 -4.22 -18.30 0.02
CA VAL A 126 -3.76 -16.96 -0.41
C VAL A 126 -2.24 -16.94 -0.53
N LYS A 127 -1.72 -17.55 -1.60
CA LYS A 127 -0.35 -17.36 -2.07
C LYS A 127 -0.36 -16.32 -3.19
N VAL A 128 -0.48 -15.04 -2.86
CA VAL A 128 -0.32 -13.97 -3.84
C VAL A 128 1.17 -13.89 -4.21
N GLY A 129 1.50 -14.12 -5.48
CA GLY A 129 2.87 -13.93 -6.00
C GLY A 129 3.85 -15.09 -5.79
N ALA A 130 3.39 -16.30 -5.50
CA ALA A 130 4.25 -17.48 -5.48
C ALA A 130 4.60 -17.96 -6.89
N GLU A 131 5.41 -17.18 -7.62
CA GLU A 131 6.26 -17.78 -8.64
C GLU A 131 7.32 -18.65 -7.95
N ALA A 132 7.63 -19.79 -8.56
CA ALA A 132 8.53 -20.80 -8.05
C ALA A 132 9.94 -20.22 -7.85
N GLY A 133 10.27 -19.82 -6.62
CA GLY A 133 11.60 -19.30 -6.26
C GLY A 133 11.60 -18.20 -5.20
N ALA A 134 10.45 -17.56 -4.92
CA ALA A 134 10.35 -16.60 -3.83
C ALA A 134 10.31 -17.31 -2.47
N ALA A 135 11.41 -17.26 -1.74
CA ALA A 135 11.48 -17.72 -0.36
C ALA A 135 10.42 -17.00 0.49
N ALA A 136 9.55 -17.78 1.12
CA ALA A 136 8.38 -17.34 1.90
C ALA A 136 7.28 -16.64 1.07
N GLY A 137 6.22 -17.38 0.77
CA GLY A 137 4.99 -16.81 0.21
C GLY A 137 4.54 -15.61 1.04
N THR A 138 4.21 -14.50 0.38
CA THR A 138 3.83 -13.27 1.05
C THR A 138 2.58 -13.50 1.88
N GLU A 139 2.68 -13.34 3.20
CA GLU A 139 1.53 -13.31 4.13
C GLU A 139 0.68 -12.04 3.92
N ALA A 140 0.29 -11.76 2.67
CA ALA A 140 -0.49 -10.58 2.31
C ALA A 140 -1.98 -10.82 2.56
N SER A 141 -2.65 -9.82 3.14
CA SER A 141 -4.11 -9.81 3.24
C SER A 141 -4.72 -9.05 2.07
N VAL A 142 -5.79 -9.59 1.49
CA VAL A 142 -6.51 -8.98 0.37
C VAL A 142 -7.66 -8.14 0.90
N MET A 143 -7.63 -6.84 0.58
CA MET A 143 -8.72 -5.91 0.83
C MET A 143 -9.46 -5.64 -0.48
N VAL A 144 -10.78 -5.83 -0.48
CA VAL A 144 -11.62 -5.55 -1.65
C VAL A 144 -12.55 -4.38 -1.34
N THR A 145 -12.57 -3.38 -2.22
CA THR A 145 -13.53 -2.28 -2.13
C THR A 145 -14.83 -2.71 -2.78
N MET A 146 -15.91 -2.73 -2.00
CA MET A 146 -17.20 -3.23 -2.48
C MET A 146 -17.80 -2.30 -3.54
N PRO A 147 -18.28 -2.84 -4.68
CA PRO A 147 -19.15 -2.10 -5.58
C PRO A 147 -20.57 -2.02 -5.00
N SER A 148 -21.38 -1.06 -5.46
CA SER A 148 -22.79 -0.90 -5.05
C SER A 148 -23.60 -2.19 -5.18
N GLN A 149 -23.30 -3.01 -6.20
CA GLN A 149 -23.93 -4.32 -6.45
C GLN A 149 -23.85 -5.28 -5.25
N ALA A 150 -22.79 -5.19 -4.43
CA ALA A 150 -22.62 -6.03 -3.25
C ALA A 150 -23.71 -5.81 -2.18
N ALA A 151 -24.45 -4.70 -2.25
CA ALA A 151 -25.60 -4.44 -1.39
C ALA A 151 -26.85 -5.22 -1.80
N ALA A 152 -26.96 -5.63 -3.07
CA ALA A 152 -28.10 -6.35 -3.62
C ALA A 152 -27.80 -7.84 -3.87
N GLU A 153 -26.52 -8.20 -4.03
CA GLU A 153 -26.10 -9.55 -4.41
C GLU A 153 -25.20 -10.19 -3.35
N PRO A 154 -25.76 -10.96 -2.41
CA PRO A 154 -24.99 -11.66 -1.38
C PRO A 154 -23.95 -12.62 -1.95
N GLN A 155 -24.25 -13.25 -3.09
CA GLN A 155 -23.37 -14.23 -3.73
C GLN A 155 -22.02 -13.63 -4.12
N LEU A 156 -22.00 -12.36 -4.59
CA LEU A 156 -20.75 -11.66 -4.89
C LEU A 156 -19.82 -11.59 -3.68
N VAL A 157 -20.37 -11.35 -2.48
CA VAL A 157 -19.58 -11.31 -1.24
C VAL A 157 -19.04 -12.69 -0.89
N ALA A 158 -19.85 -13.76 -1.06
CA ALA A 158 -19.42 -15.13 -0.84
C ALA A 158 -18.29 -15.56 -1.78
N ASP A 159 -18.40 -15.22 -3.08
CA ASP A 159 -17.40 -15.56 -4.10
C ASP A 159 -16.07 -14.83 -3.83
N LEU A 160 -16.12 -13.58 -3.37
CA LEU A 160 -14.94 -12.81 -2.99
C LEU A 160 -14.24 -13.38 -1.74
N LEU A 161 -15.01 -13.87 -0.77
CA LEU A 161 -14.45 -14.59 0.38
C LEU A 161 -13.78 -15.91 -0.05
N ALA A 162 -14.44 -16.69 -0.91
CA ALA A 162 -13.89 -17.93 -1.45
C ALA A 162 -12.60 -17.68 -2.26
N SER A 163 -12.49 -16.50 -2.89
CA SER A 163 -11.32 -16.05 -3.63
C SER A 163 -10.21 -15.46 -2.76
N GLY A 164 -10.39 -15.41 -1.42
CA GLY A 164 -9.34 -15.02 -0.48
C GLY A 164 -9.43 -13.58 0.05
N MET A 165 -10.57 -12.90 -0.08
CA MET A 165 -10.77 -11.60 0.58
C MET A 165 -10.66 -11.73 2.11
N ASN A 166 -9.81 -10.90 2.73
CA ASN A 166 -9.66 -10.81 4.18
C ASN A 166 -10.31 -9.56 4.77
N VAL A 167 -10.42 -8.48 3.97
CA VAL A 167 -11.02 -7.22 4.40
C VAL A 167 -12.00 -6.74 3.35
N MET A 168 -13.26 -6.59 3.75
CA MET A 168 -14.30 -5.92 2.99
C MET A 168 -14.26 -4.43 3.29
N ARG A 169 -13.82 -3.60 2.33
CA ARG A 169 -13.86 -2.14 2.43
C ARG A 169 -15.17 -1.61 1.88
N ILE A 170 -15.93 -0.93 2.72
CA ILE A 170 -17.12 -0.17 2.35
C ILE A 170 -16.71 1.29 2.23
N ASN A 171 -16.77 1.85 1.02
CA ASN A 171 -16.40 3.24 0.76
C ASN A 171 -17.61 4.16 0.89
N CYS A 172 -17.74 4.86 2.02
CA CYS A 172 -18.85 5.77 2.30
C CYS A 172 -18.82 7.07 1.48
N ALA A 173 -17.86 7.22 0.56
CA ALA A 173 -17.90 8.24 -0.47
C ALA A 173 -19.03 8.04 -1.49
N HIS A 174 -19.59 6.83 -1.56
CA HIS A 174 -20.62 6.37 -2.47
C HIS A 174 -21.70 5.61 -1.69
N ASP A 175 -22.85 5.41 -2.33
CA ASP A 175 -24.03 4.73 -1.76
C ASP A 175 -24.56 5.40 -0.47
N ASP A 176 -25.42 4.67 0.25
CA ASP A 176 -26.07 5.14 1.47
C ASP A 176 -25.96 4.13 2.62
N ALA A 177 -26.43 4.54 3.80
CA ALA A 177 -26.39 3.74 5.01
C ALA A 177 -27.21 2.44 4.94
N SER A 178 -28.20 2.34 4.05
CA SER A 178 -28.95 1.11 3.82
C SER A 178 -28.08 0.11 3.07
N ALA A 179 -27.46 0.55 1.97
CA ALA A 179 -26.55 -0.25 1.16
C ALA A 179 -25.36 -0.77 1.97
N TRP A 180 -24.71 0.10 2.76
CA TRP A 180 -23.57 -0.29 3.61
C TRP A 180 -23.96 -1.36 4.65
N ARG A 181 -25.16 -1.24 5.25
CA ARG A 181 -25.68 -2.25 6.18
C ARG A 181 -25.99 -3.56 5.47
N ALA A 182 -26.50 -3.52 4.25
CA ALA A 182 -26.74 -4.73 3.46
C ALA A 182 -25.43 -5.47 3.16
N MET A 183 -24.40 -4.77 2.67
CA MET A 183 -23.06 -5.34 2.45
C MET A 183 -22.50 -5.98 3.74
N ALA A 184 -22.59 -5.27 4.86
CA ALA A 184 -22.13 -5.79 6.15
C ALA A 184 -22.90 -7.04 6.60
N ARG A 185 -24.21 -7.11 6.36
CA ARG A 185 -25.04 -8.30 6.64
C ARG A 185 -24.66 -9.47 5.74
N HIS A 186 -24.43 -9.24 4.46
CA HIS A 186 -24.02 -10.29 3.51
C HIS A 186 -22.70 -10.94 3.94
N LEU A 187 -21.71 -10.13 4.34
CA LEU A 187 -20.45 -10.67 4.86
C LEU A 187 -20.66 -11.51 6.13
N ARG A 188 -21.43 -11.00 7.10
CA ARG A 188 -21.68 -11.72 8.35
C ARG A 188 -22.41 -13.04 8.10
N SER A 189 -23.43 -13.02 7.26
CA SER A 189 -24.17 -14.23 6.88
C SER A 189 -23.29 -15.24 6.16
N ALA A 190 -22.41 -14.81 5.25
CA ALA A 190 -21.47 -15.71 4.59
C ALA A 190 -20.51 -16.38 5.59
N VAL A 191 -20.00 -15.63 6.58
CA VAL A 191 -19.14 -16.18 7.64
C VAL A 191 -19.92 -17.14 8.56
N GLU A 192 -21.16 -16.80 8.93
CA GLU A 192 -22.04 -17.70 9.71
C GLU A 192 -22.35 -18.99 8.96
N ASN A 193 -22.42 -18.94 7.62
CA ASN A 193 -22.60 -20.09 6.73
C ASN A 193 -21.30 -20.85 6.41
N GLY A 194 -20.20 -20.56 7.12
CA GLY A 194 -18.95 -21.34 7.05
C GLY A 194 -17.86 -20.78 6.13
N ALA A 195 -18.01 -19.57 5.58
CA ALA A 195 -16.92 -18.90 4.87
C ALA A 195 -15.77 -18.51 5.82
N SER A 196 -14.57 -18.30 5.27
CA SER A 196 -13.43 -17.82 6.05
C SER A 196 -13.73 -16.45 6.68
N PRO A 197 -13.28 -16.18 7.92
CA PRO A 197 -13.49 -14.89 8.57
C PRO A 197 -12.88 -13.73 7.77
N ALA A 198 -13.58 -12.61 7.72
CA ALA A 198 -13.09 -11.35 7.14
C ALA A 198 -13.48 -10.15 8.01
N ARG A 199 -12.67 -9.08 7.96
CA ARG A 199 -12.94 -7.81 8.64
C ARG A 199 -13.73 -6.86 7.75
N ILE A 200 -14.51 -5.97 8.36
CA ILE A 200 -15.15 -4.85 7.66
C ILE A 200 -14.36 -3.59 7.98
N GLN A 201 -13.87 -2.90 6.96
CA GLN A 201 -13.39 -1.52 7.08
C GLN A 201 -14.46 -0.58 6.51
N VAL A 202 -14.94 0.32 7.35
CA VAL A 202 -15.81 1.43 6.92
C VAL A 202 -14.93 2.65 6.66
N ASP A 203 -14.83 3.05 5.39
CA ASP A 203 -13.99 4.15 4.96
C ASP A 203 -14.83 5.42 4.76
N LEU A 204 -14.65 6.40 5.64
CA LEU A 204 -15.42 7.63 5.64
C LEU A 204 -14.99 8.54 4.49
N ALA A 205 -15.97 9.18 3.84
CA ALA A 205 -15.75 10.03 2.67
C ALA A 205 -14.76 11.19 2.91
N GLY A 206 -14.71 11.70 4.14
CA GLY A 206 -13.96 12.90 4.52
C GLY A 206 -14.44 14.18 3.79
N PRO A 207 -13.78 15.33 4.07
CA PRO A 207 -14.00 16.56 3.32
C PRO A 207 -13.61 16.38 1.85
N LYS A 208 -14.54 16.65 0.93
CA LYS A 208 -14.32 16.51 -0.52
C LYS A 208 -14.33 17.87 -1.20
N LEU A 209 -13.15 18.36 -1.56
CA LEU A 209 -13.00 19.47 -2.51
C LEU A 209 -13.20 18.90 -3.93
N ARG A 210 -14.40 19.05 -4.48
CA ARG A 210 -14.71 18.67 -5.86
C ARG A 210 -15.08 19.90 -6.65
N THR A 211 -14.69 19.92 -7.92
CA THR A 211 -15.27 20.87 -8.87
C THR A 211 -16.74 20.54 -9.04
N GLY A 212 -17.55 21.57 -9.27
CA GLY A 212 -18.91 21.36 -9.76
C GLY A 212 -18.90 20.74 -11.17
N PRO A 213 -20.09 20.50 -11.75
CA PRO A 213 -20.19 20.13 -13.15
C PRO A 213 -19.37 21.09 -14.01
N MET A 214 -18.45 20.55 -14.81
CA MET A 214 -17.76 21.36 -15.80
C MET A 214 -18.75 21.69 -16.92
N GLN A 215 -18.87 22.98 -17.26
CA GLN A 215 -19.63 23.37 -18.44
C GLN A 215 -18.94 22.79 -19.68
N SER A 216 -19.72 22.16 -20.56
CA SER A 216 -19.20 21.70 -21.85
C SER A 216 -18.77 22.91 -22.67
N SER A 217 -17.49 23.03 -23.02
CA SER A 217 -16.95 24.14 -23.83
C SER A 217 -17.27 24.01 -25.33
N GLY A 218 -18.17 23.11 -25.71
CA GLY A 218 -18.57 22.86 -27.10
C GLY A 218 -19.24 21.50 -27.29
N ARG A 219 -19.55 21.17 -28.55
CA ARG A 219 -19.98 19.82 -28.96
C ARG A 219 -18.74 18.98 -29.30
N LEU A 220 -18.15 18.32 -28.31
CA LEU A 220 -17.05 17.40 -28.54
C LEU A 220 -17.61 16.01 -28.87
N LEU A 221 -17.47 15.58 -30.12
CA LEU A 221 -17.77 14.20 -30.52
C LEU A 221 -16.48 13.37 -30.48
N LYS A 222 -16.41 12.37 -29.60
CA LYS A 222 -15.26 11.47 -29.52
C LYS A 222 -15.43 10.31 -30.50
N LEU A 223 -14.70 10.38 -31.60
CA LEU A 223 -14.67 9.34 -32.64
C LEU A 223 -13.66 8.25 -32.23
N LYS A 224 -14.10 7.00 -32.13
CA LYS A 224 -13.22 5.88 -31.77
C LYS A 224 -13.42 4.70 -32.74
N PRO A 225 -12.36 4.15 -33.34
CA PRO A 225 -12.45 2.87 -34.03
C PRO A 225 -12.70 1.74 -33.02
N ARG A 226 -13.29 0.64 -33.47
CA ARG A 226 -13.42 -0.56 -32.64
C ARG A 226 -12.05 -1.23 -32.54
N ARG A 227 -11.59 -1.53 -31.33
CA ARG A 227 -10.30 -2.19 -31.06
C ARG A 227 -10.49 -3.43 -30.21
N ASP A 228 -9.56 -4.37 -30.31
CA ASP A 228 -9.47 -5.51 -29.40
C ASP A 228 -8.76 -5.15 -28.07
N LEU A 229 -8.54 -6.16 -27.22
CA LEU A 229 -7.85 -6.02 -25.94
C LEU A 229 -6.35 -5.64 -26.07
N TYR A 230 -5.76 -5.85 -27.24
CA TYR A 230 -4.36 -5.49 -27.56
C TYR A 230 -4.25 -4.12 -28.24
N GLY A 231 -5.38 -3.45 -28.47
CA GLY A 231 -5.44 -2.14 -29.13
C GLY A 231 -5.37 -2.20 -30.65
N LEU A 232 -5.44 -3.39 -31.26
CA LEU A 232 -5.52 -3.54 -32.71
C LEU A 232 -6.89 -3.10 -33.21
N VAL A 233 -6.91 -2.31 -34.29
CA VAL A 233 -8.14 -1.80 -34.89
C VAL A 233 -8.86 -2.92 -35.62
N LEU A 234 -10.05 -3.29 -35.13
CA LEU A 234 -10.94 -4.26 -35.75
C LEU A 234 -11.81 -3.61 -36.82
N GLU A 235 -12.31 -2.39 -36.57
CA GLU A 235 -13.17 -1.66 -37.51
C GLU A 235 -12.84 -0.16 -37.47
N PRO A 236 -12.59 0.50 -38.62
CA PRO A 236 -12.28 1.91 -38.66
C PRO A 236 -13.51 2.75 -38.32
N CYS A 237 -13.32 3.85 -37.60
CA CYS A 237 -14.36 4.86 -37.40
C CYS A 237 -14.43 5.73 -38.66
N ARG A 238 -15.47 5.56 -39.47
CA ARG A 238 -15.73 6.39 -40.65
C ARG A 238 -16.61 7.56 -40.26
N VAL A 239 -16.21 8.76 -40.67
CA VAL A 239 -16.91 9.99 -40.35
C VAL A 239 -17.08 10.81 -41.60
N TRP A 240 -18.29 11.31 -41.80
CA TRP A 240 -18.59 12.24 -42.86
C TRP A 240 -18.98 13.58 -42.22
N LEU A 241 -18.22 14.63 -42.56
CA LEU A 241 -18.48 15.99 -42.12
C LEU A 241 -19.13 16.74 -43.27
N HIS A 242 -20.32 17.28 -43.02
CA HIS A 242 -21.07 18.07 -44.00
C HIS A 242 -21.73 19.27 -43.29
N ALA A 243 -22.07 20.30 -44.05
CA ALA A 243 -22.61 21.55 -43.51
C ALA A 243 -24.13 21.53 -43.28
N GLU A 244 -24.87 20.69 -44.02
CA GLU A 244 -26.35 20.70 -44.05
C GLU A 244 -26.95 19.50 -43.31
N ALA A 245 -27.84 19.70 -42.33
CA ALA A 245 -28.35 18.62 -41.47
C ALA A 245 -28.97 17.40 -42.20
N ASP A 246 -29.47 17.56 -43.43
CA ASP A 246 -30.19 16.53 -44.19
C ASP A 246 -29.34 15.84 -45.29
N ALA A 247 -28.03 16.06 -45.29
CA ALA A 247 -27.16 15.42 -46.26
C ALA A 247 -27.17 13.88 -46.06
N ARG A 248 -27.40 13.12 -47.14
CA ARG A 248 -27.40 11.65 -47.09
C ARG A 248 -25.99 11.12 -47.20
N LEU A 249 -25.62 10.23 -46.27
CA LEU A 249 -24.33 9.52 -46.28
C LEU A 249 -24.07 8.94 -47.69
N PRO A 250 -22.94 9.28 -48.35
CA PRO A 250 -22.60 8.71 -49.63
C PRO A 250 -22.41 7.19 -49.48
N ALA A 251 -22.78 6.42 -50.51
CA ALA A 251 -22.61 4.98 -50.51
C ALA A 251 -21.12 4.63 -50.35
N GLY A 252 -20.74 4.05 -49.21
CA GLY A 252 -19.33 3.76 -48.89
C GLY A 252 -19.11 3.00 -47.59
#